data_AF-A0A960EJ98-F1
#
_entry.id   AF-A0A960EJ98-F1
#
_cell.length_a   1.000
_cell.length_b   1.000
_cell.length_c   1.000
_cell.angle_alpha   90.00
_cell.angle_beta   90.00
_cell.angle_gamma   90.00
#
_symmetry.space_group_name_H-M   'P 1'
#
loop_
_entity.id
_entity.type
_entity.pdbx_description
1 polymer ?
#
loop_
_entity_poly.entity_id
_entity_poly.type
_entity_poly.pdbx_seq_one_letter_code
_entity_poly.pdbx_strand_id
1 'polypeptide(L)'
;MSDTLQALEAAAWAAADGSATPEQLAALEADPVRWRYLVEDLLEDLEDRLDAVRQLGGSERTQVVADFEAELAQLEAAYDLLTKTDDPVAAIAAADPAGEVRLQASWAAGQIVVWAAGPEAAPATADELSDRLEAIGGPAVGWSPHPDVALPAGQRAAALSIPVGEALGWLVAVGGGLGREGVGSSVAWLGRVAVAAVRLVAQGAVVPTLPGTKRQEGKVMDLHVRWVPALVDDDHIAEMAAAMPPPVTVLARSDPRNVVQAVLGAVVDTIVRQAAGMLEFAAPPPQVRSTATVAEAFVNLLDGTPFDAPLAPGAEVSKRIDRWAKPLTGTSRVRLVVQLDPPDSGDAWFLSVLGPGAEGTLL
;
A
#
# COMPACT_ATOMS: atom_id res chain seq x y z
N MET A 1 8.61 19.04 29.86
CA MET A 1 9.24 19.71 28.70
C MET A 1 9.91 18.70 27.79
N SER A 2 10.77 17.79 28.27
CA SER A 2 11.33 16.69 27.45
C SER A 2 10.25 15.79 26.82
N ASP A 3 9.25 15.34 27.59
CA ASP A 3 8.17 14.49 27.06
C ASP A 3 7.38 15.14 25.92
N THR A 4 7.29 16.48 25.92
CA THR A 4 6.55 17.25 24.92
C THR A 4 7.36 17.42 23.63
N LEU A 5 8.70 17.52 23.73
CA LEU A 5 9.60 17.57 22.57
C LEU A 5 9.71 16.20 21.92
N GLN A 6 9.86 15.14 22.72
CA GLN A 6 9.99 13.77 22.24
C GLN A 6 8.70 13.28 21.54
N ALA A 7 7.53 13.72 22.01
CA ALA A 7 6.26 13.47 21.33
C ALA A 7 6.13 14.20 19.98
N LEU A 8 6.67 15.42 19.90
CA LEU A 8 6.70 16.23 18.68
C LEU A 8 7.68 15.66 17.64
N GLU A 9 8.84 15.19 18.09
CA GLU A 9 9.84 14.49 17.27
C GLU A 9 9.26 13.18 16.73
N ALA A 10 8.62 12.37 17.58
CA ALA A 10 7.96 11.14 17.16
C ALA A 10 6.84 11.42 16.13
N ALA A 11 6.10 12.53 16.31
CA ALA A 11 5.10 12.96 15.33
C ALA A 11 5.74 13.41 14.01
N ALA A 12 6.88 14.13 14.05
CA ALA A 12 7.58 14.58 12.85
C ALA A 12 8.15 13.40 12.04
N TRP A 13 8.72 12.40 12.72
CA TRP A 13 9.14 11.14 12.09
C TRP A 13 7.97 10.36 11.50
N ALA A 14 6.86 10.25 12.24
CA ALA A 14 5.65 9.64 11.73
C ALA A 14 5.06 10.43 10.55
N ALA A 15 5.25 11.75 10.49
CA ALA A 15 4.80 12.54 9.34
C ALA A 15 5.73 12.35 8.13
N ALA A 16 7.04 12.28 8.35
CA ALA A 16 8.04 12.04 7.31
C ALA A 16 7.91 10.65 6.69
N ASP A 17 7.54 9.65 7.50
CA ASP A 17 7.19 8.33 7.01
C ASP A 17 5.73 8.20 6.58
N GLY A 18 4.85 9.16 6.87
CA GLY A 18 3.44 9.08 6.54
C GLY A 18 2.68 8.00 7.33
N SER A 19 3.13 7.69 8.55
CA SER A 19 2.40 6.91 9.56
C SER A 19 1.75 7.78 10.65
N ALA A 20 1.89 9.10 10.57
CA ALA A 20 1.33 10.04 11.56
C ALA A 20 -0.18 9.89 11.69
N THR A 21 -0.66 9.82 12.93
CA THR A 21 -2.09 9.85 13.23
C THR A 21 -2.65 11.26 13.02
N PRO A 22 -3.99 11.42 12.85
CA PRO A 22 -4.62 12.73 12.74
C PRO A 22 -4.30 13.66 13.92
N GLU A 23 -4.17 13.12 15.13
CA GLU A 23 -3.79 13.89 16.32
C GLU A 23 -2.33 14.36 16.27
N GLN A 24 -1.43 13.54 15.72
CA GLN A 24 -0.02 13.91 15.52
C GLN A 24 0.12 14.99 14.45
N LEU A 25 -0.60 14.85 13.33
CA LEU A 25 -0.66 15.87 12.28
C LEU A 25 -1.24 17.19 12.81
N ALA A 26 -2.36 17.15 13.53
CA ALA A 26 -2.96 18.34 14.14
C ALA A 26 -2.03 19.03 15.15
N ALA A 27 -1.21 18.25 15.89
CA ALA A 27 -0.22 18.79 16.80
C ALA A 27 0.95 19.50 16.08
N LEU A 28 1.36 18.98 14.91
CA LEU A 28 2.38 19.59 14.07
C LEU A 28 1.86 20.83 13.32
N GLU A 29 0.64 20.77 12.81
CA GLU A 29 -0.05 21.87 12.11
C GLU A 29 -0.41 23.04 13.04
N ALA A 30 -0.55 22.79 14.35
CA ALA A 30 -0.80 23.83 15.34
C ALA A 30 0.36 24.84 15.47
N ASP A 31 1.58 24.44 15.12
CA ASP A 31 2.76 25.30 15.11
C ASP A 31 3.72 24.94 13.96
N PRO A 32 3.40 25.36 12.71
CA PRO A 32 4.15 24.98 11.51
C PRO A 32 5.60 25.49 11.53
N VAL A 33 5.84 26.64 12.16
CA VAL A 33 7.17 27.22 12.31
C VAL A 33 8.04 26.32 13.19
N ARG A 34 7.48 25.87 14.32
CA ARG A 34 8.19 24.95 15.21
C ARG A 34 8.38 23.56 14.62
N TRP A 35 7.40 23.07 13.85
CA TRP A 35 7.56 21.82 13.10
C TRP A 35 8.71 21.91 12.11
N ARG A 36 8.79 22.98 11.33
CA ARG A 36 9.90 23.22 10.41
C ARG A 36 11.26 23.21 11.10
N TYR A 37 11.43 23.97 12.19
CA TYR A 37 12.69 24.00 12.94
C TYR A 37 13.06 22.64 13.52
N LEU A 38 12.07 21.86 13.97
CA LEU A 38 12.30 20.52 14.48
C LEU A 38 12.80 19.57 13.38
N VAL A 39 12.24 19.66 12.17
CA VAL A 39 12.72 18.85 11.04
C VAL A 39 14.13 19.28 10.59
N GLU A 40 14.43 20.58 10.60
CA GLU A 40 15.79 21.09 10.33
C GLU A 40 16.81 20.54 11.35
N ASP A 41 16.48 20.56 12.65
CA ASP A 41 17.32 20.03 13.73
C ASP A 41 17.55 18.52 13.57
N LEU A 42 16.49 17.76 13.25
CA LEU A 42 16.58 16.32 13.01
C LEU A 42 17.40 15.96 11.77
N LEU A 43 17.37 16.79 10.73
CA LEU A 43 18.20 16.62 9.54
C LEU A 43 19.67 16.79 9.90
N GLU A 44 20.04 17.87 10.58
CA GLU A 44 21.41 18.14 11.02
C GLU A 44 21.93 17.00 11.93
N ASP A 45 21.11 16.55 12.89
CA ASP A 45 21.43 15.45 13.78
C ASP A 45 21.68 14.13 13.04
N LEU A 46 20.91 13.87 11.98
CA LEU A 46 21.00 12.64 11.20
C LEU A 46 22.19 12.66 10.23
N GLU A 47 22.49 13.81 9.62
CA GLU A 47 23.69 14.04 8.82
C GLU A 47 24.96 13.79 9.64
N ASP A 48 25.01 14.33 10.86
CA ASP A 48 26.13 14.12 11.80
C ASP A 48 26.31 12.64 12.16
N ARG A 49 25.20 11.92 12.40
CA ARG A 49 25.24 10.48 12.69
C ARG A 49 25.65 9.66 11.47
N LEU A 50 25.18 10.02 10.28
CA LEU A 50 25.58 9.37 9.03
C LEU A 50 27.09 9.52 8.79
N ASP A 51 27.64 10.71 9.03
CA ASP A 51 29.08 10.96 8.93
C ASP A 51 29.89 10.17 9.97
N ALA A 52 29.37 10.00 11.18
CA ALA A 52 29.97 9.13 12.19
C ALA A 52 29.93 7.64 11.77
N VAL A 53 28.80 7.17 11.23
CA VAL A 53 28.62 5.78 10.77
C VAL A 53 29.52 5.46 9.58
N ARG A 54 29.74 6.42 8.67
CA ARG A 54 30.66 6.27 7.54
C ARG A 54 32.11 5.98 7.97
N GLN A 55 32.49 6.42 9.16
CA GLN A 55 33.83 6.18 9.74
C GLN A 55 33.96 4.85 10.48
N LEU A 56 32.87 4.10 10.70
CA LEU A 56 32.92 2.80 11.34
C LEU A 56 33.68 1.79 10.47
N GLY A 57 34.32 0.80 11.10
CA GLY A 57 34.91 -0.35 10.42
C GLY A 57 34.03 -1.58 10.58
N GLY A 58 33.97 -2.46 9.57
CA GLY A 58 33.24 -3.73 9.66
C GLY A 58 32.43 -4.06 8.41
N SER A 59 31.98 -5.31 8.32
CA SER A 59 31.17 -5.81 7.20
C SER A 59 29.75 -5.23 7.19
N GLU A 60 29.22 -4.85 8.35
CA GLU A 60 27.85 -4.31 8.50
C GLU A 60 27.77 -2.81 8.15
N ARG A 61 28.90 -2.10 8.08
CA ARG A 61 28.97 -0.66 7.78
C ARG A 61 28.19 -0.27 6.53
N THR A 62 28.29 -1.04 5.45
CA THR A 62 27.58 -0.73 4.19
C THR A 62 26.07 -0.75 4.37
N GLN A 63 25.56 -1.67 5.19
CA GLN A 63 24.12 -1.75 5.49
C GLN A 63 23.69 -0.59 6.38
N VAL A 64 24.43 -0.32 7.46
CA VAL A 64 24.10 0.78 8.37
C VAL A 64 24.15 2.13 7.63
N VAL A 65 25.14 2.38 6.77
CA VAL A 65 25.18 3.59 5.94
C VAL A 65 23.96 3.69 5.03
N ALA A 66 23.56 2.59 4.37
CA ALA A 66 22.39 2.59 3.50
C ALA A 66 21.08 2.86 4.26
N ASP A 67 20.94 2.36 5.47
CA ASP A 67 19.76 2.59 6.33
C ASP A 67 19.68 4.07 6.73
N PHE A 68 20.80 4.68 7.16
CA PHE A 68 20.85 6.11 7.50
C PHE A 68 20.64 7.02 6.27
N GLU A 69 21.15 6.65 5.10
CA GLU A 69 20.90 7.39 3.85
C GLU A 69 19.42 7.35 3.45
N ALA A 70 18.73 6.23 3.70
CA ALA A 70 17.29 6.12 3.47
C ALA A 70 16.46 6.97 4.43
N GLU A 71 16.82 6.99 5.72
CA GLU A 71 16.17 7.86 6.72
C GLU A 71 16.38 9.35 6.40
N LEU A 72 17.58 9.73 5.94
CA LEU A 72 17.89 11.11 5.55
C LEU A 72 17.07 11.55 4.34
N ALA A 73 17.04 10.75 3.27
CA ALA A 73 16.24 11.06 2.08
C ALA A 73 14.75 11.21 2.39
N GLN A 74 14.24 10.45 3.37
CA GLN A 74 12.86 10.51 3.81
C GLN A 74 12.54 11.81 4.55
N LEU A 75 13.42 12.22 5.47
CA LEU A 75 13.25 13.46 6.23
C LEU A 75 13.46 14.70 5.35
N GLU A 76 14.40 14.66 4.40
CA GLU A 76 14.61 15.70 3.38
C GLU A 76 13.36 15.90 2.52
N ALA A 77 12.73 14.80 2.08
CA ALA A 77 11.49 14.85 1.31
C ALA A 77 10.33 15.48 2.10
N ALA A 78 10.28 15.27 3.42
CA ALA A 78 9.30 15.87 4.31
C ALA A 78 9.56 17.37 4.52
N TYR A 79 10.82 17.76 4.71
CA TYR A 79 11.24 19.16 4.80
C TYR A 79 10.96 19.94 3.51
N ASP A 80 11.23 19.32 2.36
CA ASP A 80 10.91 19.88 1.05
C ASP A 80 9.41 20.14 0.88
N LEU A 81 8.57 19.23 1.37
CA LEU A 81 7.12 19.39 1.34
C LEU A 81 6.68 20.56 2.23
N LEU A 82 7.25 20.66 3.43
CA LEU A 82 6.97 21.73 4.41
C LEU A 82 7.39 23.12 3.93
N THR A 83 8.49 23.19 3.18
CA THR A 83 9.03 24.46 2.70
C THR A 83 8.42 24.91 1.38
N LYS A 84 7.79 24.00 0.62
CA LYS A 84 7.20 24.30 -0.69
C LYS A 84 5.69 24.55 -0.67
N THR A 85 4.97 24.39 0.44
CA THR A 85 3.49 24.44 0.39
C THR A 85 2.80 24.89 1.68
N ASP A 86 2.10 26.04 1.61
CA ASP A 86 1.15 26.52 2.64
C ASP A 86 -0.30 26.01 2.42
N ASP A 87 -0.58 25.14 1.44
CA ASP A 87 -1.94 24.65 1.14
C ASP A 87 -1.95 23.25 0.45
N PRO A 88 -2.51 22.19 1.06
CA PRO A 88 -2.56 20.84 0.48
C PRO A 88 -3.37 20.74 -0.83
N VAL A 89 -4.24 21.71 -1.13
CA VAL A 89 -4.92 21.79 -2.43
C VAL A 89 -4.01 22.40 -3.51
N ALA A 90 -3.07 23.27 -3.11
CA ALA A 90 -2.04 23.81 -4.00
C ALA A 90 -0.96 22.76 -4.36
N ALA A 91 -0.65 21.80 -3.47
CA ALA A 91 0.24 20.66 -3.77
C ALA A 91 -0.30 19.77 -4.91
N ILE A 92 -1.61 19.59 -4.99
CA ILE A 92 -2.26 18.79 -6.04
C ILE A 92 -2.22 19.54 -7.39
N ALA A 93 -2.30 20.87 -7.39
CA ALA A 93 -2.15 21.70 -8.58
C ALA A 93 -0.68 21.94 -8.99
N ALA A 94 0.27 21.83 -8.06
CA ALA A 94 1.71 21.91 -8.32
C ALA A 94 2.33 20.58 -8.83
N ALA A 95 1.60 19.46 -8.72
CA ALA A 95 2.11 18.12 -9.03
C ALA A 95 2.25 17.81 -10.53
N ASP A 96 1.65 18.60 -11.42
CA ASP A 96 1.82 18.49 -12.88
C ASP A 96 1.78 19.90 -13.50
N PRO A 97 2.92 20.62 -13.59
CA PRO A 97 2.96 21.98 -14.09
C PRO A 97 2.62 22.04 -15.58
N ALA A 98 1.94 23.11 -15.99
CA ALA A 98 1.61 23.34 -17.39
C ALA A 98 2.88 23.43 -18.25
N GLY A 99 2.85 22.81 -19.43
CA GLY A 99 3.96 22.77 -20.37
C GLY A 99 5.01 21.69 -20.10
N GLU A 100 4.90 20.92 -19.01
CA GLU A 100 5.82 19.82 -18.70
C GLU A 100 5.19 18.45 -18.98
N VAL A 101 5.89 17.58 -19.71
CA VAL A 101 5.48 16.19 -19.91
C VAL A 101 6.00 15.35 -18.74
N ARG A 102 5.08 14.75 -17.97
CA ARG A 102 5.41 13.84 -16.86
C ARG A 102 4.88 12.44 -17.10
N LEU A 103 5.51 11.46 -16.47
CA LEU A 103 5.05 10.07 -16.49
C LEU A 103 3.79 9.93 -15.63
N GLN A 104 2.69 9.54 -16.24
CA GLN A 104 1.41 9.28 -15.60
C GLN A 104 1.11 7.78 -15.58
N ALA A 105 0.23 7.34 -14.69
CA ALA A 105 -0.21 5.97 -14.60
C ALA A 105 -1.70 5.82 -14.25
N SER A 106 -2.27 4.72 -14.73
CA SER A 106 -3.62 4.26 -14.43
C SER A 106 -3.61 2.86 -13.88
N TRP A 107 -4.63 2.57 -13.08
CA TRP A 107 -4.96 1.23 -12.68
C TRP A 107 -5.91 0.56 -13.66
N ALA A 108 -5.56 -0.63 -14.15
CA ALA A 108 -6.44 -1.45 -14.97
C ALA A 108 -6.28 -2.94 -14.64
N ALA A 109 -7.23 -3.50 -13.88
CA ALA A 109 -7.37 -4.94 -13.66
C ALA A 109 -6.07 -5.70 -13.28
N GLY A 110 -5.32 -5.20 -12.29
CA GLY A 110 -4.05 -5.82 -11.87
C GLY A 110 -2.82 -5.32 -12.63
N GLN A 111 -3.01 -4.43 -13.61
CA GLN A 111 -1.95 -3.82 -14.40
C GLN A 111 -1.79 -2.34 -14.05
N ILE A 112 -0.55 -1.89 -14.10
CA ILE A 112 -0.17 -0.49 -14.14
C ILE A 112 0.00 -0.13 -15.60
N VAL A 113 -0.82 0.79 -16.09
CA VAL A 113 -0.68 1.33 -17.44
C VAL A 113 -0.05 2.71 -17.33
N VAL A 114 1.03 2.95 -18.05
CA VAL A 114 1.78 4.20 -18.03
C VAL A 114 1.74 4.89 -19.39
N TRP A 115 1.76 6.22 -19.36
CA TRP A 115 1.89 7.10 -20.53
C TRP A 115 2.55 8.39 -20.07
N ALA A 116 3.04 9.23 -20.98
CA ALA A 116 3.60 10.52 -20.60
C ALA A 116 2.84 11.68 -21.25
N ALA A 117 2.35 12.58 -20.41
CA ALA A 117 1.61 13.77 -20.80
C ALA A 117 1.61 14.79 -19.64
N GLY A 118 1.24 16.04 -19.95
CA GLY A 118 0.95 17.05 -18.94
C GLY A 118 0.02 18.13 -19.48
N PRO A 119 -0.50 19.00 -18.61
CA PRO A 119 -1.36 20.10 -19.03
C PRO A 119 -0.63 20.99 -20.04
N GLU A 120 -1.30 21.36 -21.14
CA GLU A 120 -0.75 22.26 -22.18
C GLU A 120 0.52 21.74 -22.90
N ALA A 121 0.91 20.48 -22.69
CA ALA A 121 2.01 19.83 -23.38
C ALA A 121 1.49 18.75 -24.36
N ALA A 122 2.19 18.55 -25.47
CA ALA A 122 1.90 17.42 -26.36
C ALA A 122 2.28 16.10 -25.65
N PRO A 123 1.46 15.03 -25.78
CA PRO A 123 1.80 13.74 -25.22
C PRO A 123 3.04 13.16 -25.88
N ALA A 124 3.80 12.39 -25.12
CA ALA A 124 4.95 11.69 -25.62
C ALA A 124 4.56 10.62 -26.66
N THR A 125 5.45 10.45 -27.62
CA THR A 125 5.48 9.29 -28.52
C THR A 125 5.91 8.01 -27.77
N ALA A 126 5.84 6.85 -28.43
CA ALA A 126 6.24 5.59 -27.82
C ALA A 126 7.73 5.57 -27.42
N ASP A 127 8.60 6.10 -28.30
CA ASP A 127 10.05 6.16 -28.04
C ASP A 127 10.35 7.10 -26.85
N GLU A 128 9.75 8.29 -26.84
CA GLU A 128 9.89 9.25 -25.73
C GLU A 128 9.34 8.73 -24.39
N LEU A 129 8.29 7.89 -24.44
CA LEU A 129 7.76 7.21 -23.25
C LEU A 129 8.78 6.19 -22.71
N SER A 130 9.37 5.38 -23.59
CA SER A 130 10.39 4.40 -23.22
C SER A 130 11.63 5.08 -22.61
N ASP A 131 12.16 6.11 -23.27
CA ASP A 131 13.31 6.88 -22.76
C ASP A 131 13.04 7.47 -21.37
N ARG A 132 11.81 7.96 -21.16
CA ARG A 132 11.40 8.53 -19.87
C ARG A 132 11.26 7.48 -18.77
N LEU A 133 10.69 6.32 -19.10
CA LEU A 133 10.60 5.21 -18.15
C LEU A 133 11.99 4.74 -17.71
N GLU A 134 12.94 4.67 -18.63
CA GLU A 134 14.34 4.36 -18.32
C GLU A 134 14.97 5.44 -17.42
N ALA A 135 14.80 6.71 -17.77
CA ALA A 135 15.34 7.84 -17.01
C ALA A 135 14.84 7.91 -15.55
N ILE A 136 13.60 7.49 -15.31
CA ILE A 136 12.96 7.46 -13.98
C ILE A 136 13.32 6.17 -13.20
N GLY A 137 14.08 5.25 -13.80
CA GLY A 137 14.43 3.98 -13.17
C GLY A 137 13.26 2.99 -13.11
N GLY A 138 12.36 3.06 -14.08
CA GLY A 138 11.30 2.08 -14.27
C GLY A 138 11.85 0.67 -14.56
N PRO A 139 11.05 -0.40 -14.38
CA PRO A 139 11.49 -1.76 -14.67
C PRO A 139 12.04 -1.92 -16.09
N ALA A 140 13.19 -2.57 -16.23
CA ALA A 140 13.82 -2.79 -17.55
C ALA A 140 13.06 -3.83 -18.41
N VAL A 141 12.24 -4.68 -17.79
CA VAL A 141 11.48 -5.75 -18.43
C VAL A 141 10.06 -5.81 -17.86
N GLY A 142 9.16 -6.54 -18.52
CA GLY A 142 7.77 -6.74 -18.07
C GLY A 142 6.74 -5.85 -18.77
N TRP A 143 7.20 -4.81 -19.49
CA TRP A 143 6.34 -3.93 -20.25
C TRP A 143 5.77 -4.61 -21.50
N SER A 144 4.47 -4.42 -21.71
CA SER A 144 3.74 -4.82 -22.91
C SER A 144 3.10 -3.60 -23.58
N PRO A 145 3.03 -3.54 -24.92
CA PRO A 145 2.30 -2.49 -25.61
C PRO A 145 0.83 -2.43 -25.17
N HIS A 146 0.33 -1.23 -24.90
CA HIS A 146 -1.06 -0.99 -24.54
C HIS A 146 -1.71 -0.03 -25.56
N PRO A 147 -3.00 -0.18 -25.89
CA PRO A 147 -3.70 0.81 -26.70
C PRO A 147 -3.57 2.23 -26.15
N ASP A 148 -3.40 3.24 -27.01
CA ASP A 148 -3.18 4.61 -26.56
C ASP A 148 -4.24 5.10 -25.59
N VAL A 149 -3.81 5.88 -24.59
CA VAL A 149 -4.69 6.53 -23.64
C VAL A 149 -5.30 7.77 -24.28
N ALA A 150 -6.63 7.86 -24.26
CA ALA A 150 -7.34 9.05 -24.70
C ALA A 150 -7.26 10.14 -23.63
N LEU A 151 -6.70 11.29 -23.96
CA LEU A 151 -6.56 12.43 -23.06
C LEU A 151 -7.81 13.34 -23.14
N PRO A 152 -8.13 14.10 -22.07
CA PRO A 152 -9.29 15.00 -22.06
C PRO A 152 -9.31 16.03 -23.20
N ALA A 153 -8.13 16.46 -23.67
CA ALA A 153 -7.98 17.39 -24.78
C ALA A 153 -8.19 16.75 -26.18
N GLY A 154 -8.62 15.48 -26.24
CA GLY A 154 -8.87 14.74 -27.48
C GLY A 154 -7.62 14.11 -28.12
N GLN A 155 -6.45 14.40 -27.58
CA GLN A 155 -5.18 13.81 -27.99
C GLN A 155 -5.04 12.36 -27.48
N ARG A 156 -4.13 11.59 -28.06
CA ARG A 156 -3.85 10.21 -27.67
C ARG A 156 -2.38 10.10 -27.28
N ALA A 157 -2.10 9.49 -26.14
CA ALA A 157 -0.75 9.24 -25.65
C ALA A 157 -0.39 7.75 -25.83
N ALA A 158 0.80 7.48 -26.35
CA ALA A 158 1.34 6.13 -26.38
C ALA A 158 1.37 5.54 -24.97
N ALA A 159 1.13 4.23 -24.85
CA ALA A 159 0.96 3.61 -23.55
C ALA A 159 1.63 2.23 -23.47
N LEU A 160 2.14 1.92 -22.28
CA LEU A 160 2.69 0.61 -21.93
C LEU A 160 1.98 0.10 -20.69
N SER A 161 1.86 -1.21 -20.56
CA SER A 161 1.28 -1.86 -19.37
C SER A 161 2.25 -2.87 -18.77
N ILE A 162 2.24 -2.99 -17.45
CA ILE A 162 3.03 -3.96 -16.71
C ILE A 162 2.18 -4.56 -15.57
N PRO A 163 2.32 -5.85 -15.25
CA PRO A 163 1.68 -6.42 -14.07
C PRO A 163 2.17 -5.74 -12.80
N VAL A 164 1.26 -5.45 -11.86
CA VAL A 164 1.63 -4.76 -10.62
C VAL A 164 2.75 -5.45 -9.84
N GLY A 165 2.82 -6.79 -9.90
CA GLY A 165 3.89 -7.53 -9.26
C GLY A 165 5.27 -7.29 -9.84
N GLU A 166 5.38 -7.05 -11.15
CA GLU A 166 6.64 -6.72 -11.82
C GLU A 166 7.02 -5.24 -11.62
N ALA A 167 6.04 -4.37 -11.38
CA ALA A 167 6.25 -2.95 -11.11
C ALA A 167 6.42 -2.61 -9.61
N LEU A 168 6.21 -3.58 -8.71
CA LEU A 168 6.07 -3.30 -7.28
C LEU A 168 7.31 -2.63 -6.68
N GLY A 169 8.51 -3.18 -6.95
CA GLY A 169 9.76 -2.62 -6.41
C GLY A 169 9.97 -1.16 -6.84
N TRP A 170 9.63 -0.85 -8.10
CA TRP A 170 9.67 0.51 -8.62
C TRP A 170 8.63 1.43 -7.98
N LEU A 171 7.37 0.98 -7.83
CA LEU A 171 6.32 1.77 -7.19
C LEU A 171 6.64 2.06 -5.71
N VAL A 172 7.21 1.10 -4.98
CA VAL A 172 7.65 1.30 -3.59
C VAL A 172 8.78 2.32 -3.54
N ALA A 173 9.76 2.26 -4.44
CA ALA A 173 10.84 3.24 -4.53
C ALA A 173 10.30 4.67 -4.78
N VAL A 174 9.39 4.82 -5.74
CA VAL A 174 8.73 6.10 -6.03
C VAL A 174 7.90 6.61 -4.84
N GLY A 175 7.16 5.71 -4.19
CA GLY A 175 6.37 6.00 -2.99
C GLY A 175 7.24 6.46 -1.81
N GLY A 176 8.43 5.85 -1.66
CA GLY A 176 9.45 6.23 -0.68
C GLY A 176 10.21 7.50 -1.01
N GLY A 177 10.01 8.09 -2.19
CA GLY A 177 10.59 9.38 -2.58
C GLY A 177 11.73 9.33 -3.58
N LEU A 178 12.16 8.16 -4.00
CA LEU A 178 13.21 8.00 -5.01
C LEU A 178 12.68 8.29 -6.41
N GLY A 179 13.49 8.95 -7.25
CA GLY A 179 13.19 9.12 -8.68
C GLY A 179 11.96 9.97 -9.00
N ARG A 180 11.63 10.97 -8.18
CA ARG A 180 10.44 11.85 -8.38
C ARG A 180 10.55 12.81 -9.57
N GLU A 181 11.75 13.07 -10.08
CA GLU A 181 11.93 13.98 -11.21
C GLU A 181 11.28 13.41 -12.48
N GLY A 182 10.36 14.17 -13.10
CA GLY A 182 9.61 13.72 -14.28
C GLY A 182 8.47 12.73 -13.99
N VAL A 183 8.25 12.36 -12.72
CA VAL A 183 7.12 11.53 -12.28
C VAL A 183 5.89 12.41 -12.03
N GLY A 184 4.77 12.01 -12.61
CA GLY A 184 3.49 12.69 -12.45
C GLY A 184 2.75 12.29 -11.17
N SER A 185 1.75 13.09 -10.81
CA SER A 185 0.95 12.92 -9.59
C SER A 185 0.37 11.52 -9.42
N SER A 186 -0.09 10.90 -10.51
CA SER A 186 -0.74 9.59 -10.49
C SER A 186 0.19 8.42 -10.18
N VAL A 187 1.42 8.44 -10.68
CA VAL A 187 2.44 7.43 -10.36
C VAL A 187 2.86 7.58 -8.90
N ALA A 188 3.09 8.80 -8.43
CA ALA A 188 3.41 9.08 -7.03
C ALA A 188 2.29 8.60 -6.08
N TRP A 189 1.03 8.79 -6.45
CA TRP A 189 -0.10 8.28 -5.69
C TRP A 189 -0.14 6.74 -5.65
N LEU A 190 0.07 6.05 -6.78
CA LEU A 190 0.15 4.59 -6.82
C LEU A 190 1.31 4.06 -5.97
N GLY A 191 2.46 4.76 -5.98
CA GLY A 191 3.59 4.46 -5.11
C GLY A 191 3.24 4.57 -3.62
N ARG A 192 2.51 5.60 -3.21
CA ARG A 192 2.03 5.74 -1.82
C ARG A 192 1.12 4.58 -1.40
N VAL A 193 0.20 4.15 -2.27
CA VAL A 193 -0.65 2.98 -2.00
C VAL A 193 0.20 1.70 -1.89
N ALA A 194 1.23 1.54 -2.71
CA ALA A 194 2.16 0.41 -2.63
C ALA A 194 2.93 0.39 -1.30
N VAL A 195 3.42 1.53 -0.82
CA VAL A 195 4.08 1.66 0.50
C VAL A 195 3.12 1.30 1.63
N ALA A 196 1.87 1.78 1.59
CA ALA A 196 0.86 1.41 2.56
C ALA A 196 0.56 -0.10 2.57
N ALA A 197 0.51 -0.74 1.39
CA ALA A 197 0.37 -2.19 1.27
C ALA A 197 1.54 -2.95 1.93
N VAL A 198 2.78 -2.51 1.70
CA VAL A 198 3.98 -3.09 2.32
C VAL A 198 3.89 -3.02 3.84
N ARG A 199 3.41 -1.89 4.39
CA ARG A 199 3.21 -1.74 5.85
C ARG A 199 2.20 -2.75 6.40
N LEU A 200 1.07 -2.93 5.73
CA LEU A 200 0.08 -3.92 6.14
C LEU A 200 0.67 -5.32 6.16
N VAL A 201 1.44 -5.69 5.13
CA VAL A 201 2.13 -6.99 5.09
C VAL A 201 3.15 -7.12 6.22
N ALA A 202 3.98 -6.10 6.44
CA ALA A 202 5.00 -6.09 7.49
C ALA A 202 4.40 -6.21 8.90
N GLN A 203 3.21 -5.65 9.11
CA GLN A 203 2.44 -5.76 10.37
C GLN A 203 1.70 -7.09 10.50
N GLY A 204 1.69 -7.94 9.47
CA GLY A 204 0.86 -9.15 9.42
C GLY A 204 -0.64 -8.86 9.30
N ALA A 205 -1.02 -7.65 8.90
CA ALA A 205 -2.40 -7.21 8.69
C ALA A 205 -2.95 -7.72 7.35
N VAL A 206 -2.88 -9.04 7.16
CA VAL A 206 -3.29 -9.74 5.94
C VAL A 206 -4.02 -11.03 6.31
N VAL A 207 -4.97 -11.43 5.47
CA VAL A 207 -5.74 -12.66 5.69
C VAL A 207 -5.92 -13.42 4.38
N PRO A 208 -5.79 -14.76 4.38
CA PRO A 208 -6.05 -15.54 3.18
C PRO A 208 -7.55 -15.71 2.95
N THR A 209 -7.95 -15.65 1.69
CA THR A 209 -9.30 -15.94 1.20
C THR A 209 -9.23 -17.03 0.14
N LEU A 210 -10.38 -17.65 -0.17
CA LEU A 210 -10.45 -18.73 -1.15
C LEU A 210 -11.56 -18.42 -2.17
N PRO A 211 -11.36 -17.42 -3.06
CA PRO A 211 -12.29 -17.13 -4.14
C PRO A 211 -12.43 -18.34 -5.08
N GLY A 212 -13.65 -18.53 -5.59
CA GLY A 212 -13.95 -19.64 -6.49
C GLY A 212 -14.77 -19.21 -7.71
N THR A 213 -14.39 -19.71 -8.88
CA THR A 213 -15.12 -19.48 -10.13
C THR A 213 -15.71 -20.80 -10.65
N LYS A 214 -17.01 -20.82 -10.86
CA LYS A 214 -17.71 -22.01 -11.36
C LYS A 214 -17.40 -22.20 -12.84
N ARG A 215 -16.97 -23.40 -13.25
CA ARG A 215 -16.85 -23.73 -14.67
C ARG A 215 -18.22 -23.85 -15.34
N GLN A 216 -18.27 -23.68 -16.66
CA GLN A 216 -19.53 -23.72 -17.44
C GLN A 216 -20.30 -25.05 -17.30
N GLU A 217 -19.62 -26.18 -17.09
CA GLU A 217 -20.27 -27.48 -16.83
C GLU A 217 -20.88 -27.60 -15.42
N GLY A 218 -20.63 -26.62 -14.54
CA GLY A 218 -21.29 -26.45 -13.23
C GLY A 218 -20.91 -27.44 -12.13
N LYS A 219 -20.13 -28.49 -12.44
CA LYS A 219 -19.73 -29.54 -11.45
C LYS A 219 -18.40 -29.28 -10.76
N VAL A 220 -17.57 -28.43 -11.36
CA VAL A 220 -16.21 -28.12 -10.91
C VAL A 220 -16.09 -26.62 -10.70
N MET A 221 -15.30 -26.24 -9.70
CA MET A 221 -14.96 -24.87 -9.39
C MET A 221 -13.45 -24.72 -9.39
N ASP A 222 -12.97 -23.66 -10.04
CA ASP A 222 -11.56 -23.25 -10.01
C ASP A 222 -11.34 -22.39 -8.77
N LEU A 223 -10.34 -22.76 -7.98
CA LEU A 223 -9.99 -22.17 -6.69
C LEU A 223 -8.53 -21.70 -6.71
N HIS A 224 -8.26 -20.64 -5.97
CA HIS A 224 -6.90 -20.22 -5.64
C HIS A 224 -6.92 -19.48 -4.31
N VAL A 225 -5.83 -19.55 -3.55
CA VAL A 225 -5.66 -18.69 -2.37
C VAL A 225 -5.41 -17.27 -2.86
N ARG A 226 -6.13 -16.32 -2.27
CA ARG A 226 -5.93 -14.88 -2.49
C ARG A 226 -5.74 -14.20 -1.15
N TRP A 227 -4.65 -13.48 -0.99
CA TRP A 227 -4.41 -12.69 0.22
C TRP A 227 -5.05 -11.33 0.08
N VAL A 228 -5.69 -10.87 1.15
CA VAL A 228 -6.34 -9.55 1.18
C VAL A 228 -5.88 -8.77 2.40
N PRO A 229 -5.87 -7.43 2.32
CA PRO A 229 -5.68 -6.56 3.47
C PRO A 229 -6.67 -6.87 4.58
N ALA A 230 -6.20 -6.87 5.83
CA ALA A 230 -7.00 -7.00 7.02
C ALA A 230 -6.86 -5.75 7.90
N LEU A 231 -7.89 -5.45 8.69
CA LEU A 231 -7.91 -4.35 9.66
C LEU A 231 -7.59 -2.98 9.06
N VAL A 232 -7.96 -2.77 7.79
CA VAL A 232 -7.73 -1.50 7.11
C VAL A 232 -8.72 -0.46 7.63
N ASP A 233 -8.19 0.71 8.00
CA ASP A 233 -9.01 1.83 8.42
C ASP A 233 -9.80 2.42 7.24
N ASP A 234 -11.12 2.59 7.42
CA ASP A 234 -11.98 3.18 6.39
C ASP A 234 -11.68 4.67 6.19
N ASP A 235 -11.24 5.38 7.25
CA ASP A 235 -10.84 6.79 7.15
C ASP A 235 -9.59 6.93 6.28
N HIS A 236 -8.61 6.03 6.46
CA HIS A 236 -7.41 5.98 5.62
C HIS A 236 -7.73 5.71 4.14
N ILE A 237 -8.68 4.80 3.87
CA ILE A 237 -9.17 4.55 2.50
C ILE A 237 -9.86 5.81 1.93
N ALA A 238 -10.64 6.52 2.74
CA ALA A 238 -11.32 7.74 2.33
C ALA A 238 -10.32 8.86 1.98
N GLU A 239 -9.27 9.04 2.79
CA GLU A 239 -8.21 10.01 2.57
C GLU A 239 -7.45 9.72 1.26
N MET A 240 -7.03 8.47 1.05
CA MET A 240 -6.37 8.06 -0.20
C MET A 240 -7.26 8.29 -1.41
N ALA A 241 -8.54 7.95 -1.30
CA ALA A 241 -9.53 8.14 -2.35
C ALA A 241 -9.76 9.62 -2.68
N ALA A 242 -9.82 10.49 -1.66
CA ALA A 242 -9.97 11.93 -1.84
C ALA A 242 -8.75 12.58 -2.48
N ALA A 243 -7.54 12.09 -2.16
CA ALA A 243 -6.29 12.56 -2.72
C ALA A 243 -5.93 11.93 -4.08
N MET A 244 -6.79 11.08 -4.65
CA MET A 244 -6.52 10.33 -5.87
C MET A 244 -6.52 11.23 -7.11
N PRO A 245 -5.39 11.33 -7.85
CA PRO A 245 -5.33 12.12 -9.07
C PRO A 245 -6.23 11.52 -10.17
N PRO A 246 -6.93 12.36 -10.97
CA PRO A 246 -7.77 11.89 -12.07
C PRO A 246 -7.11 10.91 -13.05
N PRO A 247 -5.80 11.04 -13.42
CA PRO A 247 -5.16 10.11 -14.34
C PRO A 247 -5.19 8.65 -13.86
N VAL A 248 -5.30 8.38 -12.55
CA VAL A 248 -5.35 7.01 -12.00
C VAL A 248 -6.54 6.21 -12.51
N THR A 249 -7.67 6.88 -12.82
CA THR A 249 -8.93 6.23 -13.21
C THR A 249 -9.31 6.43 -14.67
N VAL A 250 -8.40 6.96 -15.49
CA VAL A 250 -8.71 7.29 -16.89
C VAL A 250 -9.09 6.05 -17.70
N LEU A 251 -8.54 4.87 -17.38
CA LEU A 251 -8.82 3.61 -18.08
C LEU A 251 -9.96 2.79 -17.46
N ALA A 252 -10.12 2.85 -16.14
CA ALA A 252 -11.18 2.15 -15.42
C ALA A 252 -12.00 3.17 -14.64
N ARG A 253 -13.14 3.59 -15.21
CA ARG A 253 -14.12 4.43 -14.51
C ARG A 253 -14.72 3.65 -13.34
N SER A 254 -14.07 3.75 -12.21
CA SER A 254 -14.46 3.12 -10.95
C SER A 254 -14.54 4.17 -9.86
N ASP A 255 -15.35 3.89 -8.84
CA ASP A 255 -15.36 4.70 -7.63
C ASP A 255 -13.95 4.76 -7.02
N PRO A 256 -13.44 5.93 -6.60
CA PRO A 256 -12.11 6.09 -6.01
C PRO A 256 -11.79 5.12 -4.87
N ARG A 257 -12.75 4.84 -3.97
CA ARG A 257 -12.51 3.90 -2.85
C ARG A 257 -12.31 2.48 -3.36
N ASN A 258 -13.08 2.08 -4.37
CA ASN A 258 -12.90 0.78 -5.02
C ASN A 258 -11.54 0.65 -5.70
N VAL A 259 -11.01 1.74 -6.26
CA VAL A 259 -9.67 1.75 -6.89
C VAL A 259 -8.59 1.59 -5.83
N VAL A 260 -8.67 2.34 -4.72
CA VAL A 260 -7.75 2.18 -3.58
C VAL A 260 -7.75 0.73 -3.10
N GLN A 261 -8.92 0.16 -2.83
CA GLN A 261 -9.05 -1.21 -2.36
C GLN A 261 -8.52 -2.24 -3.39
N ALA A 262 -8.76 -2.01 -4.68
CA ALA A 262 -8.27 -2.88 -5.73
C ALA A 262 -6.74 -2.87 -5.85
N VAL A 263 -6.12 -1.68 -5.82
CA VAL A 263 -4.66 -1.53 -5.85
C VAL A 263 -4.04 -2.12 -4.59
N LEU A 264 -4.53 -1.72 -3.41
CA LEU A 264 -4.06 -2.21 -2.11
C LEU A 264 -4.16 -3.73 -2.03
N GLY A 265 -5.32 -4.28 -2.43
CA GLY A 265 -5.56 -5.71 -2.45
C GLY A 265 -4.63 -6.47 -3.41
N ALA A 266 -4.37 -5.94 -4.60
CA ALA A 266 -3.48 -6.57 -5.56
C ALA A 266 -2.01 -6.54 -5.13
N VAL A 267 -1.57 -5.44 -4.50
CA VAL A 267 -0.20 -5.31 -3.99
C VAL A 267 0.02 -6.25 -2.82
N VAL A 268 -0.87 -6.24 -1.81
CA VAL A 268 -0.82 -7.18 -0.67
C VAL A 268 -0.78 -8.61 -1.17
N ASP A 269 -1.69 -8.97 -2.07
CA ASP A 269 -1.77 -10.31 -2.64
C ASP A 269 -0.47 -10.75 -3.33
N THR A 270 0.12 -9.84 -4.10
CA THR A 270 1.40 -10.10 -4.79
C THR A 270 2.53 -10.36 -3.79
N ILE A 271 2.71 -9.49 -2.79
CA ILE A 271 3.79 -9.60 -1.81
C ILE A 271 3.69 -10.93 -1.07
N VAL A 272 2.50 -11.24 -0.55
CA VAL A 272 2.33 -12.43 0.29
C VAL A 272 2.40 -13.71 -0.53
N ARG A 273 1.87 -13.74 -1.76
CA ARG A 273 2.02 -14.92 -2.64
C ARG A 273 3.47 -15.17 -3.03
N GLN A 274 4.24 -14.12 -3.33
CA GLN A 274 5.67 -14.26 -3.62
C GLN A 274 6.44 -14.79 -2.41
N ALA A 275 6.16 -14.25 -1.21
CA ALA A 275 6.76 -14.74 0.03
C ALA A 275 6.37 -16.20 0.32
N ALA A 276 5.10 -16.56 0.14
CA ALA A 276 4.62 -17.92 0.32
C ALA A 276 5.27 -18.89 -0.68
N GLY A 277 5.49 -18.48 -1.94
CA GLY A 277 6.19 -19.29 -2.94
C GLY A 277 7.67 -19.56 -2.61
N MET A 278 8.27 -18.82 -1.66
CA MET A 278 9.63 -19.06 -1.16
C MET A 278 9.67 -20.09 -0.01
N LEU A 279 8.52 -20.50 0.52
CA LEU A 279 8.43 -21.46 1.62
C LEU A 279 8.31 -22.89 1.09
N GLU A 280 8.87 -23.85 1.82
CA GLU A 280 8.71 -25.28 1.54
C GLU A 280 7.43 -25.82 2.20
N PHE A 281 6.48 -26.28 1.39
CA PHE A 281 5.26 -26.94 1.85
C PHE A 281 5.27 -28.44 1.54
N ALA A 282 4.40 -29.20 2.20
CA ALA A 282 4.13 -30.57 1.81
C ALA A 282 3.51 -30.60 0.41
N ALA A 283 3.70 -31.71 -0.31
CA ALA A 283 3.09 -31.85 -1.62
C ALA A 283 1.55 -31.75 -1.51
N PRO A 284 0.89 -30.96 -2.37
CA PRO A 284 -0.57 -30.86 -2.36
C PRO A 284 -1.20 -32.22 -2.69
N PRO A 285 -2.45 -32.46 -2.24
CA PRO A 285 -3.11 -33.73 -2.48
C PRO A 285 -3.26 -33.98 -3.99
N PRO A 286 -3.00 -35.21 -4.49
CA PRO A 286 -3.03 -35.50 -5.92
C PRO A 286 -4.44 -35.39 -6.52
N GLN A 287 -5.48 -35.45 -5.69
CA GLN A 287 -6.88 -35.31 -6.09
C GLN A 287 -7.66 -34.56 -5.01
N VAL A 288 -8.28 -33.44 -5.39
CA VAL A 288 -9.10 -32.62 -4.50
C VAL A 288 -10.58 -32.99 -4.71
N ARG A 289 -11.13 -33.86 -3.85
CA ARG A 289 -12.50 -34.41 -4.02
C ARG A 289 -13.43 -34.20 -2.84
N SER A 290 -12.89 -33.80 -1.69
CA SER A 290 -13.59 -33.65 -0.42
C SER A 290 -13.23 -32.33 0.25
N THR A 291 -14.00 -31.92 1.25
CA THR A 291 -13.70 -30.70 2.04
C THR A 291 -12.34 -30.78 2.73
N ALA A 292 -11.94 -31.97 3.19
CA ALA A 292 -10.63 -32.19 3.80
C ALA A 292 -9.49 -31.96 2.79
N THR A 293 -9.59 -32.54 1.59
CA THR A 293 -8.59 -32.34 0.53
C THR A 293 -8.59 -30.92 -0.02
N VAL A 294 -9.72 -30.19 0.02
CA VAL A 294 -9.77 -28.76 -0.33
C VAL A 294 -9.04 -27.93 0.73
N ALA A 295 -9.24 -28.24 2.02
CA ALA A 295 -8.52 -27.57 3.11
C ALA A 295 -7.01 -27.86 3.07
N GLU A 296 -6.62 -29.09 2.72
CA GLU A 296 -5.21 -29.46 2.54
C GLU A 296 -4.59 -28.75 1.33
N ALA A 297 -5.31 -28.67 0.20
CA ALA A 297 -4.86 -27.88 -0.95
C ALA A 297 -4.72 -26.39 -0.60
N PHE A 298 -5.67 -25.83 0.17
CA PHE A 298 -5.60 -24.45 0.65
C PHE A 298 -4.32 -24.15 1.47
N VAL A 299 -3.93 -25.04 2.39
CA VAL A 299 -2.72 -24.85 3.21
C VAL A 299 -1.43 -25.05 2.42
N ASN A 300 -1.41 -25.93 1.43
CA ASN A 300 -0.20 -26.22 0.65
C ASN A 300 -0.02 -25.28 -0.57
N LEU A 301 -1.05 -24.54 -0.96
CA LEU A 301 -1.06 -23.63 -2.13
C LEU A 301 -1.31 -22.17 -1.72
N LEU A 302 -0.68 -21.75 -0.62
CA LEU A 302 -0.75 -20.37 -0.11
C LEU A 302 -0.08 -19.35 -1.03
N ASP A 303 0.75 -19.81 -1.97
CA ASP A 303 1.33 -19.05 -3.08
C ASP A 303 0.29 -18.66 -4.15
N GLY A 304 -0.96 -19.13 -4.00
CA GLY A 304 -2.05 -18.85 -4.92
C GLY A 304 -2.04 -19.71 -6.18
N THR A 305 -1.24 -20.79 -6.22
CA THR A 305 -1.28 -21.75 -7.32
C THR A 305 -2.72 -22.31 -7.46
N PRO A 306 -3.33 -22.21 -8.65
CA PRO A 306 -4.73 -22.59 -8.82
C PRO A 306 -4.92 -24.11 -8.77
N PHE A 307 -6.05 -24.55 -8.24
CA PHE A 307 -6.49 -25.93 -8.23
C PHE A 307 -7.99 -26.03 -8.45
N ASP A 308 -8.47 -27.20 -8.88
CA ASP A 308 -9.89 -27.43 -9.07
C ASP A 308 -10.47 -28.38 -8.01
N ALA A 309 -11.75 -28.20 -7.71
CA ALA A 309 -12.48 -29.06 -6.80
C ALA A 309 -13.93 -29.25 -7.24
N PRO A 310 -14.60 -30.36 -6.85
CA PRO A 310 -16.03 -30.48 -6.97
C PRO A 310 -16.75 -29.30 -6.29
N LEU A 311 -17.80 -28.79 -6.93
CA LEU A 311 -18.45 -27.55 -6.54
C LEU A 311 -18.86 -27.52 -5.07
N ALA A 312 -19.50 -28.59 -4.57
CA ALA A 312 -20.03 -28.61 -3.21
C ALA A 312 -18.91 -28.56 -2.13
N PRO A 313 -17.89 -29.44 -2.14
CA PRO A 313 -16.73 -29.31 -1.26
C PRO A 313 -16.01 -27.96 -1.37
N GLY A 314 -15.78 -27.47 -2.59
CA GLY A 314 -15.06 -26.20 -2.78
C GLY A 314 -15.84 -25.01 -2.21
N ALA A 315 -17.15 -24.93 -2.49
CA ALA A 315 -17.99 -23.84 -2.02
C ALA A 315 -18.15 -23.85 -0.49
N GLU A 316 -18.20 -25.05 0.12
CA GLU A 316 -18.28 -25.17 1.58
C GLU A 316 -17.02 -24.63 2.27
N VAL A 317 -15.83 -25.00 1.80
CA VAL A 317 -14.58 -24.49 2.40
C VAL A 317 -14.41 -23.00 2.13
N SER A 318 -14.65 -22.54 0.89
CA SER A 318 -14.63 -21.12 0.53
C SER A 318 -15.52 -20.28 1.46
N LYS A 319 -16.77 -20.71 1.68
CA LYS A 319 -17.71 -20.04 2.59
C LYS A 319 -17.26 -20.04 4.06
N ARG A 320 -16.54 -21.06 4.51
CA ARG A 320 -15.99 -21.11 5.88
C ARG A 320 -14.82 -20.14 6.05
N ILE A 321 -13.91 -20.10 5.08
CA ILE A 321 -12.80 -19.14 5.05
C ILE A 321 -13.34 -17.72 4.98
N ASP A 322 -14.30 -17.43 4.10
CA ASP A 322 -14.92 -16.11 4.00
C ASP A 322 -15.57 -15.69 5.33
N ARG A 323 -16.26 -16.60 6.02
CA ARG A 323 -16.86 -16.32 7.33
C ARG A 323 -15.82 -16.00 8.39
N TRP A 324 -14.68 -16.69 8.35
CA TRP A 324 -13.56 -16.47 9.27
C TRP A 324 -12.83 -15.15 8.98
N ALA A 325 -12.64 -14.80 7.70
CA ALA A 325 -11.96 -13.58 7.28
C ALA A 325 -12.83 -12.31 7.42
N LYS A 326 -14.16 -12.43 7.29
CA LYS A 326 -15.10 -11.30 7.25
C LYS A 326 -14.97 -10.29 8.41
N PRO A 327 -14.75 -10.69 9.68
CA PRO A 327 -14.56 -9.73 10.76
C PRO A 327 -13.30 -8.88 10.62
N LEU A 328 -12.30 -9.37 9.88
CA LEU A 328 -11.01 -8.71 9.67
C LEU A 328 -11.00 -7.84 8.42
N THR A 329 -11.82 -8.18 7.41
CA THR A 329 -11.89 -7.45 6.14
C THR A 329 -13.06 -6.48 6.05
N GLY A 330 -14.02 -6.57 6.98
CA GLY A 330 -15.15 -5.66 7.05
C GLY A 330 -14.81 -4.34 7.74
N THR A 331 -15.50 -3.27 7.34
CA THR A 331 -15.37 -1.93 7.95
C THR A 331 -16.01 -1.81 9.34
N SER A 332 -16.76 -2.83 9.77
CA SER A 332 -17.41 -2.87 11.08
C SER A 332 -16.38 -3.18 12.16
N ARG A 333 -15.75 -2.14 12.71
CA ARG A 333 -14.94 -2.29 13.93
C ARG A 333 -15.81 -2.90 15.03
N VAL A 334 -15.47 -4.12 15.46
CA VAL A 334 -16.02 -4.67 16.69
C VAL A 334 -15.34 -3.91 17.83
N ARG A 335 -16.02 -2.90 18.37
CA ARG A 335 -15.49 -2.13 19.51
C ARG A 335 -15.43 -3.04 20.72
N LEU A 336 -14.23 -3.47 21.09
CA LEU A 336 -13.99 -4.16 22.35
C LEU A 336 -13.70 -3.10 23.43
N VAL A 337 -14.36 -3.23 24.58
CA VAL A 337 -14.12 -2.41 25.76
C VAL A 337 -13.45 -3.29 26.80
N VAL A 338 -12.21 -2.95 27.16
CA VAL A 338 -11.53 -3.58 28.29
C VAL A 338 -11.95 -2.83 29.54
N GLN A 339 -12.71 -3.49 30.41
CA GLN A 339 -13.12 -2.97 31.70
C GLN A 339 -12.31 -3.66 32.79
N LEU A 340 -11.66 -2.86 33.63
CA LEU A 340 -10.93 -3.31 34.80
C LEU A 340 -11.72 -2.90 36.04
N ASP A 341 -12.29 -3.90 36.73
CA ASP A 341 -13.00 -3.70 37.98
C ASP A 341 -12.01 -3.62 39.16
N PRO A 342 -12.33 -2.85 40.22
CA PRO A 342 -11.52 -2.78 41.42
C PRO A 342 -11.33 -4.17 42.07
N PRO A 343 -10.23 -4.37 42.81
CA PRO A 343 -9.91 -5.68 43.36
C PRO A 343 -10.99 -6.18 44.32
N ASP A 344 -11.22 -7.50 44.30
CA ASP A 344 -12.16 -8.14 45.21
C ASP A 344 -11.61 -8.25 46.65
N SER A 345 -12.37 -8.90 47.53
CA SER A 345 -11.94 -9.15 48.92
C SER A 345 -10.68 -10.02 49.05
N GLY A 346 -10.21 -10.62 47.95
CA GLY A 346 -8.97 -11.39 47.84
C GLY A 346 -7.81 -10.62 47.18
N ASP A 347 -7.97 -9.31 46.93
CA ASP A 347 -6.98 -8.44 46.27
C ASP A 347 -6.74 -8.78 44.78
N ALA A 348 -7.69 -9.48 44.14
CA ALA A 348 -7.62 -9.86 42.73
C ALA A 348 -8.37 -8.86 41.84
N TRP A 349 -7.68 -8.33 40.84
CA TRP A 349 -8.26 -7.45 39.82
C TRP A 349 -9.03 -8.25 38.76
N PHE A 350 -10.24 -7.80 38.44
CA PHE A 350 -11.06 -8.43 37.41
C PHE A 350 -11.00 -7.64 36.11
N LEU A 351 -10.44 -8.27 35.08
CA LEU A 351 -10.42 -7.74 33.73
C LEU A 351 -11.52 -8.43 32.91
N SER A 352 -12.42 -7.64 32.34
CA SER A 352 -13.44 -8.08 31.40
C SER A 352 -13.20 -7.44 30.04
N VAL A 353 -13.43 -8.20 28.97
CA VAL A 353 -13.36 -7.71 27.59
C VAL A 353 -14.77 -7.80 27.03
N LEU A 354 -15.43 -6.65 26.91
CA LEU A 354 -16.82 -6.55 26.48
C LEU A 354 -16.88 -6.25 24.98
N GLY A 355 -17.76 -6.93 24.25
CA GLY A 355 -18.03 -6.69 22.83
C GLY A 355 -19.45 -6.18 22.59
N PRO A 356 -19.76 -5.69 21.39
CA PRO A 356 -21.12 -5.28 21.04
C PRO A 356 -22.05 -6.51 20.96
N GLY A 357 -23.06 -6.53 21.82
CA GLY A 357 -24.17 -7.47 21.81
C GLY A 357 -25.18 -7.20 20.69
N ALA A 358 -26.07 -8.16 20.46
CA ALA A 358 -27.05 -8.13 19.37
C ALA A 358 -27.99 -6.90 19.36
N GLU A 359 -28.16 -6.24 20.51
CA GLU A 359 -28.98 -5.03 20.68
C GLU A 359 -28.15 -3.74 20.86
N GLY A 360 -26.84 -3.78 20.65
CA GLY A 360 -25.94 -2.64 20.81
C GLY A 360 -25.49 -2.36 22.25
N THR A 361 -25.83 -3.22 23.21
CA THR A 361 -25.27 -3.22 24.57
C THR A 361 -23.88 -3.87 24.59
N LEU A 362 -22.98 -3.45 25.47
CA LEU A 362 -21.69 -4.14 25.68
C LEU A 362 -21.92 -5.40 26.51
N LEU A 363 -21.43 -6.56 26.05
CA LEU A 363 -21.56 -7.88 26.67
C LEU A 363 -20.21 -8.53 26.92
#